data_AF-A0A257TFJ6-F1
#
_entry.id   AF-A0A257TFJ6-F1
#
_cell.length_a   1.000
_cell.length_b   1.000
_cell.length_c   1.000
_cell.angle_alpha   90.00
_cell.angle_beta   90.00
_cell.angle_gamma   90.00
#
_symmetry.space_group_name_H-M   'P 1'
#
loop_
_entity.id
_entity.type
_entity.pdbx_description
1 polymer ?
#
loop_
_entity_poly.entity_id
_entity_poly.type
_entity_poly.pdbx_seq_one_letter_code
_entity_poly.pdbx_strand_id
1 'polypeptide(L)'
;MKIINQTATDMTITHPSVVRSVVGVIFLVLSAVLFIVSIAGSSDALFFSHTAYLLFIVGVFALFVNTDIVIDIDKKTGHIHHKRKKLVGSKTETHDLHNVSHVEVRHTQRHAAGTPLISESFLIFSDGSEVRIDRGRMTTHIAIGDSATNEKEKASIASRVARFLGIPVEDRIRSEQDQKLM
;
A
#
# COMPACT_ATOMS: atom_id res chain seq x y z
N MET A 1 -0.26 4.70 4.66
CA MET A 1 -1.71 4.90 4.43
C MET A 1 -2.19 6.28 4.88
N LYS A 2 -3.45 6.67 4.65
CA LYS A 2 -4.08 7.83 5.32
C LYS A 2 -5.53 7.52 5.74
N ILE A 3 -5.94 8.04 6.90
CA ILE A 3 -7.35 8.06 7.31
C ILE A 3 -8.02 9.20 6.53
N ILE A 4 -9.01 8.87 5.69
CA ILE A 4 -9.71 9.85 4.86
C ILE A 4 -11.04 10.28 5.45
N ASN A 5 -11.61 9.46 6.32
CA ASN A 5 -12.83 9.75 7.04
C ASN A 5 -12.76 9.13 8.45
N GLN A 6 -13.18 9.88 9.46
CA GLN A 6 -13.24 9.42 10.84
C GLN A 6 -14.40 10.12 11.54
N THR A 7 -15.48 9.38 11.77
CA THR A 7 -16.59 9.78 12.63
C THR A 7 -16.54 8.97 13.93
N ALA A 8 -17.54 9.11 14.82
CA ALA A 8 -17.61 8.30 16.04
C ALA A 8 -17.86 6.80 15.74
N THR A 9 -18.53 6.51 14.62
CA THR A 9 -18.96 5.17 14.24
C THR A 9 -18.25 4.60 13.03
N ASP A 10 -17.71 5.45 12.16
CA ASP A 10 -17.18 5.03 10.87
C ASP A 10 -15.74 5.52 10.72
N MET A 11 -14.83 4.64 10.28
CA MET A 11 -13.45 5.00 9.98
C MET A 11 -13.04 4.39 8.64
N THR A 12 -12.63 5.23 7.70
CA THR A 12 -12.17 4.80 6.39
C THR A 12 -10.68 5.13 6.22
N ILE A 13 -9.89 4.09 5.98
CA ILE A 13 -8.45 4.15 5.73
C ILE A 13 -8.23 3.81 4.27
N THR A 14 -7.47 4.64 3.56
CA THR A 14 -7.16 4.40 2.15
C THR A 14 -5.66 4.44 1.92
N HIS A 15 -5.19 3.52 1.08
CA HIS A 15 -3.88 3.60 0.47
C HIS A 15 -4.00 4.35 -0.86
N PRO A 16 -3.54 5.60 -0.98
CA PRO A 16 -3.54 6.27 -2.28
C PRO A 16 -2.56 5.53 -3.20
N SER A 17 -3.06 4.87 -4.25
CA SER A 17 -2.21 4.28 -5.30
C SER A 17 -1.83 5.28 -6.41
N VAL A 18 -2.21 6.54 -6.24
CA VAL A 18 -2.21 7.63 -7.23
C VAL A 18 -0.89 7.76 -8.00
N VAL A 19 0.26 7.44 -7.39
CA VAL A 19 1.58 7.61 -8.01
C VAL A 19 1.78 6.69 -9.22
N ARG A 20 1.28 5.44 -9.22
CA ARG A 20 1.51 4.50 -10.34
C ARG A 20 0.60 4.76 -11.53
N SER A 21 -0.63 5.22 -11.30
CA SER A 21 -1.57 5.55 -12.38
C SER A 21 -1.09 6.73 -13.22
N VAL A 22 -0.52 7.76 -12.59
CA VAL A 22 -0.02 8.96 -13.30
C VAL A 22 1.15 8.59 -14.21
N VAL A 23 2.08 7.76 -13.72
CA VAL A 23 3.23 7.28 -14.50
C VAL A 23 2.78 6.46 -15.70
N GLY A 24 1.80 5.56 -15.55
CA GLY A 24 1.22 4.80 -16.66
C GLY A 24 0.64 5.70 -17.75
N VAL A 25 -0.10 6.75 -17.36
CA VAL A 25 -0.66 7.73 -18.31
C VAL A 25 0.43 8.48 -19.07
N ILE A 26 1.50 8.91 -18.39
CA ILE A 26 2.64 9.58 -19.05
C ILE A 26 3.26 8.69 -20.13
N PHE A 27 3.48 7.41 -19.84
CA PHE A 27 4.03 6.46 -20.80
C PHE A 27 3.13 6.26 -22.02
N LEU A 28 1.81 6.24 -21.84
CA LEU A 28 0.85 6.16 -22.95
C LEU A 28 0.88 7.42 -23.83
N VAL A 29 0.97 8.60 -23.22
CA VAL A 29 1.06 9.87 -23.97
C VAL A 29 2.37 9.93 -24.76
N LEU A 30 3.51 9.58 -24.14
CA LEU A 30 4.80 9.53 -24.82
C LEU A 30 4.81 8.51 -25.97
N SER A 31 4.22 7.34 -25.76
CA SER A 31 4.04 6.33 -26.81
C SER A 31 3.28 6.89 -28.01
N ALA A 32 2.15 7.56 -27.79
CA ALA A 32 1.35 8.15 -28.85
C ALA A 32 2.12 9.22 -29.64
N VAL A 33 2.88 10.08 -28.95
CA VAL A 33 3.71 11.10 -29.60
C VAL A 33 4.79 10.46 -30.49
N LEU A 34 5.53 9.47 -29.97
CA LEU A 34 6.56 8.78 -30.75
C LEU A 34 5.99 8.02 -31.96
N PHE A 35 4.79 7.46 -31.82
CA PHE A 35 4.10 6.80 -32.92
C PHE A 35 3.73 7.80 -34.04
N ILE A 36 3.24 8.99 -33.68
CA ILE A 36 2.95 10.06 -34.65
C ILE A 36 4.23 10.52 -35.36
N VAL A 37 5.33 10.71 -34.62
CA VAL A 37 6.64 11.09 -35.19
C VAL A 37 7.15 10.04 -36.17
N SER A 38 6.97 8.75 -35.84
CA SER A 38 7.32 7.63 -36.74
C SER A 38 6.56 7.69 -38.07
N ILE A 39 5.25 7.98 -38.02
CA ILE A 39 4.40 8.06 -39.22
C ILE A 39 4.66 9.34 -40.03
N ALA A 40 5.13 10.41 -39.39
CA ALA A 40 5.43 11.70 -40.03
C ALA A 40 6.67 11.68 -40.95
N GLY A 41 7.28 10.51 -41.20
CA GLY A 41 8.36 10.36 -42.19
C GLY A 41 9.75 10.70 -41.67
N SER A 42 10.01 10.56 -40.36
CA SER A 42 11.35 10.69 -39.80
C SER A 42 12.32 9.66 -40.41
N SER A 43 13.59 10.03 -40.61
CA SER A 43 14.68 9.12 -41.05
C SER A 43 14.79 7.85 -40.20
N ASP A 44 14.43 7.95 -38.92
CA ASP A 44 14.53 6.89 -37.92
C ASP A 44 13.17 6.28 -37.55
N ALA A 45 12.22 6.27 -38.48
CA ALA A 45 10.84 5.84 -38.24
C ALA A 45 10.73 4.46 -37.56
N LEU A 46 11.60 3.50 -37.92
CA LEU A 46 11.62 2.17 -37.29
C LEU A 46 11.99 2.24 -35.81
N PHE A 47 12.99 3.03 -35.44
CA PHE A 47 13.42 3.22 -34.04
C PHE A 47 12.30 3.82 -33.20
N PHE A 48 11.63 4.86 -33.73
CA PHE A 48 10.50 5.49 -33.05
C PHE A 48 9.31 4.56 -32.89
N SER A 49 8.99 3.74 -33.90
CA SER A 49 7.86 2.79 -33.79
C SER A 49 8.10 1.70 -32.73
N HIS A 50 9.30 1.13 -32.67
CA HIS A 50 9.65 0.11 -31.67
C HIS A 50 9.64 0.69 -30.25
N THR A 51 10.19 1.90 -30.09
CA THR A 51 10.19 2.60 -28.81
C THR A 51 8.76 2.95 -28.38
N ALA A 52 7.91 3.42 -29.31
CA ALA A 52 6.51 3.70 -29.03
C ALA A 52 5.76 2.44 -28.56
N TYR A 53 5.98 1.30 -29.21
CA TYR A 53 5.35 0.04 -28.84
C TYR A 53 5.81 -0.46 -27.45
N LEU A 54 7.09 -0.33 -27.14
CA LEU A 54 7.63 -0.70 -25.82
C LEU A 54 7.03 0.17 -24.71
N LEU A 55 6.99 1.50 -24.91
CA LEU A 55 6.37 2.42 -23.95
C LEU A 55 4.87 2.18 -23.81
N PHE A 56 4.19 1.79 -24.88
CA PHE A 56 2.76 1.41 -24.83
C PHE A 56 2.56 0.22 -23.89
N ILE A 57 3.33 -0.86 -24.08
CA ILE A 57 3.24 -2.06 -23.23
C ILE A 57 3.53 -1.70 -21.77
N VAL A 58 4.59 -0.93 -21.50
CA VAL A 58 4.94 -0.50 -20.14
C VAL A 58 3.83 0.36 -19.52
N GLY A 59 3.27 1.30 -20.28
CA GLY A 59 2.17 2.16 -19.84
C GLY A 59 0.91 1.36 -19.49
N VAL A 60 0.50 0.46 -20.38
CA VAL A 60 -0.64 -0.45 -20.17
C VAL A 60 -0.40 -1.34 -18.95
N PHE A 61 0.79 -1.95 -18.83
CA PHE A 61 1.13 -2.78 -17.69
C PHE A 61 1.11 -2.00 -16.37
N ALA A 62 1.65 -0.78 -16.35
CA ALA A 62 1.66 0.08 -15.17
C ALA A 62 0.24 0.43 -14.68
N LEU A 63 -0.72 0.56 -15.59
CA LEU A 63 -2.13 0.79 -15.25
C LEU A 63 -2.78 -0.46 -14.62
N PHE A 64 -2.50 -1.67 -15.14
CA PHE A 64 -3.10 -2.91 -14.64
C PHE A 64 -2.58 -3.37 -13.28
N VAL A 65 -1.34 -3.03 -12.93
CA VAL A 65 -0.76 -3.38 -11.62
C VAL A 65 -1.33 -2.50 -10.50
N ASN A 66 -2.16 -1.51 -10.82
CA ASN A 66 -2.68 -0.60 -9.82
C ASN A 66 -3.72 -1.29 -8.92
N THR A 67 -3.47 -1.24 -7.61
CA THR A 67 -4.35 -1.83 -6.59
C THR A 67 -4.53 -0.80 -5.48
N ASP A 68 -5.74 -0.29 -5.33
CA ASP A 68 -6.18 0.47 -4.17
C ASP A 68 -6.63 -0.49 -3.06
N ILE A 69 -6.22 -0.19 -1.84
CA ILE A 69 -6.70 -0.89 -0.65
C ILE A 69 -7.43 0.15 0.19
N VAL A 70 -8.69 -0.15 0.50
CA VAL A 70 -9.56 0.63 1.36
C VAL A 70 -10.00 -0.27 2.50
N ILE A 71 -9.80 0.18 3.73
CA ILE A 71 -10.31 -0.47 4.94
C ILE A 71 -11.39 0.44 5.48
N ASP A 72 -12.60 -0.09 5.58
CA ASP A 72 -13.78 0.64 6.04
C ASP A 72 -14.29 -0.06 7.30
N ILE A 73 -14.24 0.64 8.43
CA ILE A 73 -14.62 0.11 9.74
C ILE A 73 -15.94 0.79 10.12
N ASP A 74 -17.01 0.01 10.24
CA ASP A 74 -18.34 0.50 10.63
C ASP A 74 -18.77 -0.16 11.95
N LYS A 75 -18.85 0.66 13.00
CA LYS A 75 -19.29 0.23 14.33
C LYS A 75 -20.81 0.06 14.45
N LYS A 76 -21.60 0.69 13.60
CA LYS A 76 -23.07 0.52 13.59
C LYS A 76 -23.43 -0.85 13.06
N THR A 77 -22.76 -1.28 11.99
CA THR A 77 -22.99 -2.61 11.41
C THR A 77 -22.14 -3.69 12.09
N GLY A 78 -21.09 -3.30 12.82
CA GLY A 78 -20.20 -4.26 13.49
C GLY A 78 -19.29 -5.00 12.51
N HIS A 79 -18.96 -4.37 11.37
CA HIS A 79 -18.17 -5.00 10.32
C HIS A 79 -16.97 -4.15 9.88
N ILE A 80 -15.93 -4.84 9.44
CA ILE A 80 -14.75 -4.30 8.77
C ILE A 80 -14.76 -4.78 7.33
N HIS A 81 -14.88 -3.84 6.38
CA HIS A 81 -14.78 -4.13 4.96
C HIS A 81 -13.38 -3.81 4.45
N HIS A 82 -12.63 -4.85 4.10
CA HIS A 82 -11.37 -4.77 3.40
C HIS A 82 -11.62 -4.84 1.89
N LYS A 83 -11.63 -3.69 1.24
CA LYS A 83 -11.88 -3.52 -0.20
C LYS A 83 -10.54 -3.40 -0.91
N ARG A 84 -10.20 -4.40 -1.72
CA ARG A 84 -9.09 -4.37 -2.67
C ARG A 84 -9.63 -4.05 -4.05
N LYS A 85 -9.52 -2.79 -4.47
CA LYS A 85 -9.96 -2.33 -5.78
C LYS A 85 -8.78 -2.39 -6.74
N LYS A 86 -8.93 -3.14 -7.84
CA LYS A 86 -8.00 -3.12 -8.97
C LYS A 86 -8.67 -2.36 -10.11
N LEU A 87 -7.88 -1.97 -11.12
CA LEU A 87 -8.43 -1.43 -12.36
C LEU A 87 -9.35 -2.46 -13.05
N VAL A 88 -9.03 -3.76 -12.91
CA VAL A 88 -9.84 -4.89 -13.38
C VAL A 88 -10.38 -5.66 -12.18
N GLY A 89 -11.55 -5.24 -11.71
CA GLY A 89 -12.28 -5.91 -10.64
C GLY A 89 -11.97 -5.42 -9.23
N SER A 90 -12.91 -5.65 -8.32
CA SER A 90 -12.76 -5.36 -6.90
C SER A 90 -13.06 -6.61 -6.09
N LYS A 91 -12.24 -6.90 -5.10
CA LYS A 91 -12.52 -7.91 -4.08
C LYS A 91 -12.84 -7.19 -2.77
N THR A 92 -13.96 -7.54 -2.15
CA THR A 92 -14.31 -7.06 -0.80
C THR A 92 -14.32 -8.26 0.13
N GLU A 93 -13.52 -8.20 1.18
CA GLU A 93 -13.54 -9.15 2.29
C GLU A 93 -14.21 -8.44 3.47
N THR A 94 -15.22 -9.08 4.06
CA THR A 94 -15.92 -8.55 5.23
C THR A 94 -15.53 -9.40 6.43
N HIS A 95 -15.13 -8.73 7.50
CA HIS A 95 -14.79 -9.35 8.78
C HIS A 95 -15.64 -8.74 9.89
N ASP A 96 -15.91 -9.51 10.94
CA ASP A 96 -16.68 -9.01 12.08
C ASP A 96 -15.78 -8.20 13.02
N LEU A 97 -16.30 -7.06 13.45
CA LEU A 97 -15.62 -6.14 14.36
C LEU A 97 -15.37 -6.79 15.73
N HIS A 98 -16.31 -7.61 16.19
CA HIS A 98 -16.22 -8.34 17.46
C HIS A 98 -15.10 -9.39 17.47
N ASN A 99 -14.69 -9.84 16.30
CA ASN A 99 -13.62 -10.81 16.17
C ASN A 99 -12.25 -10.14 16.17
N VAL A 100 -12.14 -8.81 16.24
CA VAL A 100 -10.82 -8.16 16.32
C VAL A 100 -10.28 -8.28 17.74
N SER A 101 -9.12 -8.93 17.87
CA SER A 101 -8.45 -9.14 19.16
C SER A 101 -7.55 -7.94 19.50
N HIS A 102 -6.62 -7.60 18.62
CA HIS A 102 -5.65 -6.53 18.82
C HIS A 102 -5.08 -6.05 17.48
N VAL A 103 -4.37 -4.93 17.53
CA VAL A 103 -3.56 -4.44 16.40
C VAL A 103 -2.12 -4.84 16.65
N GLU A 104 -1.52 -5.62 15.75
CA GLU A 104 -0.12 -6.02 15.83
C GLU A 104 0.74 -5.16 14.91
N VAL A 105 1.81 -4.57 15.42
CA VAL A 105 2.83 -3.85 14.65
C VAL A 105 4.07 -4.73 14.55
N ARG A 106 4.39 -5.19 13.34
CA ARG A 106 5.52 -6.07 13.07
C ARG A 106 6.70 -5.26 12.56
N HIS A 107 7.83 -5.37 13.25
CA HIS A 107 9.10 -4.77 12.83
C HIS A 107 10.00 -5.86 12.22
N THR A 108 10.39 -5.67 10.96
CA THR A 108 11.39 -6.53 10.30
C THR A 108 12.72 -5.79 10.29
N GLN A 109 13.69 -6.29 11.05
CA GLN A 109 15.07 -5.81 11.03
C GLN A 109 15.89 -6.68 10.07
N ARG A 110 16.47 -6.09 9.03
CA ARG A 110 17.54 -6.76 8.27
C ARG A 110 18.85 -6.52 9.01
N HIS A 111 19.61 -7.58 9.31
CA HIS A 111 20.84 -7.50 10.10
C HIS A 111 22.07 -6.92 9.35
N ALA A 112 21.87 -6.16 8.27
CA ALA A 112 22.98 -5.47 7.62
C ALA A 112 23.07 -4.03 8.14
N ALA A 113 24.25 -3.61 8.63
CA ALA A 113 24.51 -2.25 9.07
C ALA A 113 24.04 -1.24 8.01
N GLY A 114 23.09 -0.37 8.38
CA GLY A 114 22.50 0.63 7.49
C GLY A 114 21.24 0.20 6.70
N THR A 115 20.68 -0.99 6.93
CA THR A 115 19.43 -1.39 6.27
C THR A 115 18.18 -0.83 6.97
N PRO A 116 17.16 -0.40 6.19
CA PRO A 116 15.96 0.23 6.72
C PRO A 116 15.11 -0.74 7.55
N LEU A 117 14.59 -0.27 8.69
CA LEU A 117 13.57 -0.99 9.45
C LEU A 117 12.26 -0.96 8.65
N ILE A 118 11.60 -2.11 8.49
CA ILE A 118 10.29 -2.16 7.85
C ILE A 118 9.25 -2.45 8.92
N SER A 119 8.48 -1.43 9.29
CA SER A 119 7.34 -1.57 10.21
C SER A 119 6.05 -1.72 9.40
N GLU A 120 5.35 -2.83 9.59
CA GLU A 120 4.03 -3.17 9.03
C GLU A 120 3.00 -3.32 10.16
N SER A 121 1.72 -3.04 9.92
CA SER A 121 0.66 -3.18 10.93
C SER A 121 -0.47 -4.08 10.45
N PHE A 122 -1.06 -4.84 11.36
CA PHE A 122 -2.05 -5.88 11.10
C PHE A 122 -3.19 -5.80 12.11
N LEU A 123 -4.42 -6.00 11.65
CA LEU A 123 -5.55 -6.37 12.50
C LEU A 123 -5.50 -7.88 12.67
N ILE A 124 -5.39 -8.33 13.91
CA ILE A 124 -5.41 -9.75 14.27
C ILE A 124 -6.81 -10.09 14.78
N PHE A 125 -7.41 -11.09 14.16
CA PHE A 125 -8.73 -11.57 14.53
C PHE A 125 -8.62 -12.81 15.44
N SER A 126 -9.64 -13.02 16.27
CA SER A 126 -9.74 -14.15 17.20
C SER A 126 -9.83 -15.50 16.49
N ASP A 127 -10.23 -15.52 15.21
CA ASP A 127 -10.21 -16.72 14.35
C ASP A 127 -8.83 -17.03 13.76
N GLY A 128 -7.81 -16.21 14.07
CA GLY A 128 -6.46 -16.32 13.54
C GLY A 128 -6.28 -15.70 12.16
N SER A 129 -7.32 -15.10 11.57
CA SER A 129 -7.19 -14.34 10.34
C SER A 129 -6.45 -13.02 10.60
N GLU A 130 -5.72 -12.54 9.59
CA GLU A 130 -4.94 -11.32 9.68
C GLU A 130 -5.27 -10.39 8.52
N VAL A 131 -5.66 -9.15 8.80
CA VAL A 131 -5.85 -8.12 7.77
C VAL A 131 -4.75 -7.09 7.91
N ARG A 132 -3.93 -6.98 6.87
CA ARG A 132 -2.87 -5.96 6.82
C ARG A 132 -3.49 -4.57 6.74
N ILE A 133 -3.13 -3.72 7.71
CA ILE A 133 -3.49 -2.30 7.71
C ILE A 133 -2.51 -1.58 6.78
N ASP A 134 -1.24 -1.43 7.13
CA ASP A 134 -0.29 -0.65 6.30
C ASP A 134 0.71 -1.53 5.53
N ARG A 135 1.13 -1.08 4.32
CA ARG A 135 2.30 -1.66 3.64
C ARG A 135 3.55 -1.04 4.23
N GLY A 136 4.53 -1.86 4.62
CA GLY A 136 5.77 -1.36 5.16
C GLY A 136 6.48 -0.40 4.21
N ARG A 137 6.47 0.90 4.50
CA ARG A 137 7.48 1.83 3.96
C ARG A 137 8.85 1.49 4.56
N MET A 138 9.87 1.34 3.71
CA MET A 138 11.27 1.35 4.13
C MET A 138 11.58 2.68 4.82
N THR A 139 11.99 2.66 6.09
CA THR A 139 12.60 3.83 6.73
C THR A 139 14.12 3.69 6.64
N THR A 140 14.74 4.36 5.66
CA THR A 140 16.20 4.51 5.63
C THR A 140 16.62 5.37 6.81
N HIS A 141 17.08 4.74 7.90
CA HIS A 141 17.81 5.43 8.95
C HIS A 141 19.19 5.82 8.39
N ILE A 142 19.28 6.98 7.74
CA ILE A 142 20.52 7.75 7.79
C ILE A 142 20.42 8.56 9.08
N ALA A 143 21.15 8.14 10.09
CA ALA A 143 21.30 8.84 11.35
C ALA A 143 22.10 10.13 11.13
N ILE A 144 21.45 11.16 10.58
CA ILE A 144 21.86 12.56 10.70
C ILE A 144 20.57 13.29 11.06
N GLY A 145 20.55 13.88 12.25
CA GLY A 145 19.35 14.11 13.04
C GLY A 145 18.23 14.85 12.31
N ASP A 146 17.15 14.13 11.98
CA ASP A 146 15.77 14.66 11.96
C ASP A 146 14.70 13.53 11.81
N SER A 147 14.92 12.37 12.42
CA SER A 147 14.12 11.15 12.16
C SER A 147 13.07 10.81 13.25
N ALA A 148 12.45 11.81 13.88
CA ALA A 148 11.41 11.57 14.91
C ALA A 148 9.97 11.69 14.40
N THR A 149 9.75 12.02 13.12
CA THR A 149 8.41 12.37 12.59
C THR A 149 7.72 11.22 11.84
N ASN A 150 8.47 10.36 11.13
CA ASN A 150 7.88 9.32 10.27
C ASN A 150 7.58 7.99 10.97
N GLU A 151 8.29 7.67 12.05
CA GLU A 151 8.00 6.50 12.88
C GLU A 151 6.75 6.71 13.73
N LYS A 152 6.54 7.96 14.20
CA LYS A 152 5.31 8.40 14.86
C LYS A 152 4.08 8.28 13.96
N GLU A 153 4.21 8.43 12.65
CA GLU A 153 3.07 8.42 11.72
C GLU A 153 2.47 7.02 11.53
N LYS A 154 3.27 5.95 11.45
CA LYS A 154 2.77 4.57 11.34
C LYS A 154 2.27 4.01 12.66
N ALA A 155 3.03 4.25 13.73
CA ALA A 155 2.54 4.05 15.08
C ALA A 155 1.23 4.83 15.29
N SER A 156 1.06 6.00 14.65
CA SER A 156 -0.19 6.75 14.73
C SER A 156 -1.37 6.11 14.01
N ILE A 157 -1.20 5.45 12.86
CA ILE A 157 -2.34 4.82 12.17
C ILE A 157 -2.80 3.58 12.95
N ALA A 158 -1.87 2.69 13.32
CA ALA A 158 -2.18 1.52 14.15
C ALA A 158 -2.80 1.95 15.48
N SER A 159 -2.22 2.94 16.16
CA SER A 159 -2.76 3.47 17.41
C SER A 159 -4.12 4.17 17.23
N ARG A 160 -4.35 4.87 16.12
CA ARG A 160 -5.65 5.53 15.85
C ARG A 160 -6.73 4.50 15.56
N VAL A 161 -6.42 3.42 14.82
CA VAL A 161 -7.31 2.29 14.59
C VAL A 161 -7.63 1.59 15.91
N ALA A 162 -6.61 1.26 16.71
CA ALA A 162 -6.78 0.61 17.99
C ALA A 162 -7.62 1.46 18.97
N ARG A 163 -7.34 2.77 19.08
CA ARG A 163 -8.14 3.70 19.89
C ARG A 163 -9.58 3.81 19.39
N PHE A 164 -9.78 3.81 18.09
CA PHE A 164 -11.12 3.83 17.52
C PHE A 164 -11.87 2.55 17.87
N LEU A 165 -11.24 1.40 17.77
CA LEU A 165 -11.83 0.10 18.08
C LEU A 165 -11.93 -0.20 19.58
N GLY A 166 -11.18 0.52 20.42
CA GLY A 166 -11.10 0.24 21.86
C GLY A 166 -10.31 -1.03 22.20
N ILE A 167 -9.38 -1.43 21.32
CA ILE A 167 -8.57 -2.65 21.45
C ILE A 167 -7.09 -2.32 21.70
N PRO A 168 -6.29 -3.25 22.27
CA PRO A 168 -4.87 -3.01 22.52
C PRO A 168 -4.02 -3.01 21.23
N VAL A 169 -2.83 -2.40 21.32
CA VAL A 169 -1.76 -2.46 20.31
C VAL A 169 -0.62 -3.29 20.87
N GLU A 170 -0.13 -4.25 20.09
CA GLU A 170 1.03 -5.07 20.42
C GLU A 170 2.17 -4.82 19.43
N ASP A 171 3.38 -4.59 19.95
CA ASP A 171 4.58 -4.46 19.14
C ASP A 171 5.32 -5.81 19.10
N ARG A 172 5.54 -6.34 17.89
CA ARG A 172 6.27 -7.58 17.67
C ARG A 172 7.49 -7.36 16.79
N ILE A 173 8.65 -7.75 17.32
CA ILE A 173 9.90 -7.77 16.55
C ILE A 173 10.01 -9.16 15.91
N ARG A 174 9.98 -9.22 14.57
CA ARG A 174 10.12 -10.48 13.85
C ARG A 174 11.60 -10.76 13.60
N SER A 175 12.14 -11.82 14.19
CA SER A 175 13.50 -12.29 13.93
C SER A 175 13.53 -13.13 12.64
N GLU A 176 14.68 -13.20 11.96
CA GLU A 176 14.86 -13.97 10.71
C GLU A 176 14.48 -15.46 10.82
N GLN A 177 14.41 -16.01 12.04
CA GLN A 177 14.02 -17.41 12.28
C GLN A 177 12.53 -17.68 11.97
N ASP A 178 11.65 -16.70 12.13
CA ASP A 178 10.21 -16.82 11.82
C ASP A 178 9.92 -16.75 10.31
N GLN A 179 10.93 -16.49 9.48
CA GLN A 179 10.80 -16.46 8.02
C GLN A 179 11.04 -17.83 7.37
N LYS A 180 11.68 -18.78 8.06
CA LYS A 180 11.99 -20.13 7.53
C LYS A 180 10.89 -21.17 7.78
N LEU A 181 9.85 -20.81 8.53
CA LEU A 181 8.78 -21.73 8.95
C LEU A 181 7.43 -21.49 8.24
N MET A 182 7.39 -20.63 7.21
CA MET A 182 6.23 -20.44 6.33
C MET A 182 6.52 -20.95 4.91
#